data_AF-A0A951AGR0-F1
#
_entry.id   AF-A0A951AGR0-F1
#
_cell.length_a   1.000
_cell.length_b   1.000
_cell.length_c   1.000
_cell.angle_alpha   90.00
_cell.angle_beta   90.00
_cell.angle_gamma   90.00
#
_symmetry.space_group_name_H-M   'P 1'
#
loop_
_entity.id
_entity.type
_entity.pdbx_description
1 polymer ?
#
loop_
_entity_poly.entity_id
_entity_poly.type
_entity_poly.pdbx_seq_one_letter_code
_entity_poly.pdbx_strand_id
1 'polypeptide(L)'
;MLREYDEGSAQPVTLAIEAAREKRVQDDLDAFLAKRFGQRLVEPIKAIHQVEEERPIETLWNVTVAATAHARSVPNNDKRLEIERAAGELLKLAA
;
A
#
# COMPACT_ATOMS: atom_id res chain seq x y z
N MET A 1 10.67 -15.11 26.80
CA MET A 1 11.86 -14.43 26.22
C MET A 1 11.91 -14.40 24.70
N LEU A 2 11.96 -15.51 23.95
CA LEU A 2 11.91 -15.42 22.46
C LEU A 2 10.50 -15.21 21.88
N ARG A 3 9.45 -15.84 22.45
CA ARG A 3 8.07 -15.69 21.94
C ARG A 3 7.46 -14.30 22.14
N GLU A 4 7.68 -13.68 23.31
CA GLU A 4 7.18 -12.32 23.60
C GLU A 4 7.84 -11.23 22.74
N TYR A 5 9.10 -11.42 22.34
CA TYR A 5 9.78 -10.47 21.44
C TYR A 5 9.27 -10.59 20.00
N ASP A 6 9.01 -11.82 19.56
CA ASP A 6 8.44 -12.12 18.24
C ASP A 6 6.97 -11.66 18.13
N GLU A 7 6.18 -11.86 19.19
CA GLU A 7 4.78 -11.42 19.24
C GLU A 7 4.66 -9.90 19.44
N GLY A 8 5.46 -9.30 20.31
CA GLY A 8 5.41 -7.86 20.60
C GLY A 8 5.91 -6.96 19.46
N SER A 9 6.80 -7.46 18.61
CA SER A 9 7.30 -6.73 17.43
C SER A 9 6.33 -6.79 16.23
N ALA A 10 5.54 -7.87 16.10
CA ALA A 10 4.62 -8.07 14.98
C ALA A 10 3.22 -7.50 15.25
N GLN A 11 2.78 -7.53 16.52
CA GLN A 11 1.49 -6.97 16.97
C GLN A 11 1.18 -5.55 16.45
N PRO A 12 2.12 -4.59 16.39
CA PRO A 12 1.83 -3.24 15.88
C PRO A 12 1.56 -3.23 14.38
N VAL A 13 2.28 -4.08 13.62
CA VAL A 13 2.17 -4.12 12.15
C VAL A 13 0.93 -4.89 11.73
N THR A 14 0.60 -6.01 12.38
CA THR A 14 -0.62 -6.76 12.08
C THR A 14 -1.88 -5.94 12.37
N LEU A 15 -1.92 -5.21 13.49
CA LEU A 15 -3.01 -4.28 13.80
C LEU A 15 -3.14 -3.16 12.75
N ALA A 16 -2.01 -2.59 12.31
CA ALA A 16 -2.01 -1.58 11.25
C ALA A 16 -2.52 -2.12 9.90
N ILE A 17 -2.22 -3.39 9.59
CA ILE A 17 -2.72 -4.06 8.39
C ILE A 17 -4.23 -4.28 8.47
N GLU A 18 -4.74 -4.77 9.60
CA GLU A 18 -6.19 -4.97 9.80
C GLU A 18 -6.95 -3.64 9.70
N ALA A 19 -6.46 -2.59 10.37
CA ALA A 19 -7.05 -1.26 10.26
C ALA A 19 -7.00 -0.71 8.81
N ALA A 20 -5.95 -1.04 8.05
CA ALA A 20 -5.84 -0.62 6.64
C ALA A 20 -6.81 -1.37 5.72
N ARG A 21 -7.21 -2.59 6.10
CA ARG A 21 -8.25 -3.38 5.41
C ARG A 21 -9.64 -2.81 5.67
N GLU A 22 -9.90 -2.30 6.86
CA GLU A 22 -11.19 -1.70 7.22
C GLU A 22 -11.36 -0.28 6.66
N LYS A 23 -10.25 0.47 6.54
CA LYS A 23 -10.27 1.85 6.07
C LYS A 23 -10.40 1.93 4.54
N ARG A 24 -11.63 2.16 4.09
CA ARG A 24 -11.92 2.48 2.68
C ARG A 24 -11.19 3.75 2.26
N VAL A 25 -10.64 3.75 1.05
CA VAL A 25 -10.16 5.00 0.43
C VAL A 25 -11.40 5.85 0.16
N GLN A 26 -11.39 7.12 0.59
CA GLN A 26 -12.51 8.04 0.38
C GLN A 26 -12.76 8.28 -1.12
N ASP A 27 -13.94 8.85 -1.43
CA ASP A 27 -14.64 8.85 -2.72
C ASP A 27 -13.83 9.23 -3.99
N ASP A 28 -12.66 9.87 -3.88
CA ASP A 28 -11.78 10.18 -5.01
C ASP A 28 -10.42 9.45 -4.91
N LEU A 29 -10.43 8.18 -5.35
CA LEU A 29 -9.26 7.32 -5.42
C LEU A 29 -8.16 7.92 -6.32
N ASP A 30 -8.53 8.54 -7.44
CA ASP A 30 -7.55 9.05 -8.41
C ASP A 30 -6.81 10.27 -7.83
N ALA A 31 -7.51 11.20 -7.18
CA ALA A 31 -6.88 12.31 -6.47
C ALA A 31 -6.01 11.83 -5.31
N PHE A 32 -6.45 10.80 -4.58
CA PHE A 32 -5.67 10.20 -3.50
C PHE A 32 -4.35 9.63 -4.02
N LEU A 33 -4.40 8.81 -5.07
CA LEU A 33 -3.22 8.21 -5.70
C LEU A 33 -2.30 9.28 -6.32
N ALA A 34 -2.88 10.27 -7.00
CA ALA A 34 -2.12 11.35 -7.62
C ALA A 34 -1.35 12.19 -6.61
N LYS A 35 -1.97 12.52 -5.47
CA LYS A 35 -1.32 13.24 -4.38
C LYS A 35 -0.16 12.46 -3.77
N ARG A 36 -0.27 11.13 -3.73
CA ARG A 36 0.68 10.26 -3.00
C ARG A 36 1.85 9.77 -3.84
N PHE A 37 1.58 9.41 -5.10
CA PHE A 37 2.52 8.76 -6.01
C PHE A 37 2.76 9.59 -7.28
N GLY A 38 1.98 10.64 -7.51
CA GLY A 38 2.02 11.46 -8.72
C GLY A 38 1.06 10.95 -9.79
N GLN A 39 0.52 11.88 -10.59
CA GLN A 39 -0.50 11.62 -11.61
C GLN A 39 -0.13 10.48 -12.58
N ARG A 40 1.16 10.34 -12.92
CA ARG A 40 1.64 9.36 -13.90
C ARG A 40 1.55 7.92 -13.40
N LEU A 41 1.42 7.71 -12.09
CA LEU A 41 1.36 6.38 -11.47
C LEU A 41 -0.06 5.92 -11.13
N VAL A 42 -1.07 6.78 -11.27
CA VAL A 42 -2.47 6.46 -10.95
C VAL A 42 -2.96 5.24 -11.76
N GLU A 43 -2.92 5.33 -13.09
CA GLU A 43 -3.39 4.26 -13.96
C GLU A 43 -2.54 2.97 -13.87
N PRO A 44 -1.19 3.02 -13.84
CA PRO A 44 -0.39 1.81 -13.62
C PRO A 44 -0.70 1.07 -12.31
N ILE A 45 -0.92 1.81 -11.22
CA ILE A 45 -1.26 1.22 -9.91
C ILE A 45 -2.64 0.56 -9.95
N LYS A 46 -3.64 1.23 -10.55
CA LYS A 46 -4.99 0.65 -10.73
C LYS A 46 -4.96 -0.60 -11.62
N ALA A 47 -4.26 -0.52 -12.75
CA ALA A 47 -4.17 -1.60 -13.72
C ALA A 47 -3.51 -2.85 -13.12
N ILE A 48 -2.39 -2.72 -12.40
CA ILE A 48 -1.75 -3.89 -11.80
C ILE A 48 -2.60 -4.52 -10.71
N HIS A 49 -3.32 -3.71 -9.91
CA HIS A 49 -4.25 -4.25 -8.92
C HIS A 49 -5.38 -5.04 -9.57
N GLN A 50 -5.97 -4.50 -10.64
CA GLN A 50 -7.02 -5.19 -11.38
C GLN A 50 -6.54 -6.52 -11.99
N VAL A 51 -5.29 -6.59 -12.45
CA VAL A 51 -4.70 -7.81 -13.01
C VAL A 51 -4.40 -8.85 -11.92
N GLU A 52 -3.85 -8.44 -10.78
CA GLU A 52 -3.44 -9.38 -9.72
C GLU A 52 -4.59 -9.81 -8.79
N GLU A 53 -5.56 -8.92 -8.54
CA GLU A 53 -6.60 -9.11 -7.51
C GLU A 53 -8.01 -9.22 -8.10
N GLU A 54 -8.16 -9.04 -9.42
CA GLU A 54 -9.42 -9.15 -10.18
C GLU A 54 -10.57 -8.27 -9.65
N ARG A 55 -10.23 -7.23 -8.87
CA ARG A 55 -11.18 -6.33 -8.20
C ARG A 55 -10.63 -4.90 -8.13
N PRO A 56 -11.50 -3.89 -8.01
CA PRO A 56 -11.05 -2.51 -7.85
C PRO A 56 -10.38 -2.28 -6.48
N ILE A 57 -9.60 -1.21 -6.40
CA ILE A 57 -9.03 -0.74 -5.14
C ILE A 57 -10.15 -0.15 -4.29
N GLU A 58 -10.36 -0.69 -3.09
CA GLU A 58 -11.38 -0.17 -2.15
C GLU A 58 -10.78 0.36 -0.85
N THR A 59 -9.60 -0.11 -0.46
CA THR A 59 -9.04 0.10 0.88
C THR A 59 -7.59 0.58 0.82
N LEU A 60 -7.09 1.16 1.91
CA LEU A 60 -5.67 1.54 2.01
C LEU A 60 -4.75 0.32 1.87
N TRP A 61 -5.21 -0.85 2.31
CA TRP A 61 -4.52 -2.11 2.06
C TRP A 61 -4.41 -2.41 0.56
N ASN A 62 -5.51 -2.30 -0.20
CA ASN A 62 -5.50 -2.51 -1.65
C ASN A 62 -4.52 -1.54 -2.34
N VAL A 63 -4.48 -0.26 -1.93
CA VAL A 63 -3.50 0.71 -2.46
C VAL A 63 -2.06 0.28 -2.16
N THR A 64 -1.80 -0.20 -0.94
CA THR A 64 -0.46 -0.64 -0.53
C THR A 64 0.01 -1.83 -1.36
N VAL A 65 -0.86 -2.83 -1.54
CA VAL A 65 -0.60 -3.99 -2.41
C VAL A 65 -0.35 -3.54 -3.84
N ALA A 66 -1.22 -2.68 -4.39
CA ALA A 66 -1.11 -2.19 -5.76
C ALA A 66 0.19 -1.41 -6.03
N ALA A 67 0.56 -0.49 -5.13
CA ALA A 67 1.77 0.31 -5.26
C ALA A 67 3.04 -0.53 -5.15
N THR A 68 3.07 -1.50 -4.23
CA THR A 68 4.20 -2.43 -4.10
C THR A 68 4.29 -3.42 -5.26
N ALA A 69 3.16 -3.88 -5.81
CA ALA A 69 3.12 -4.66 -7.04
C ALA A 69 3.71 -3.88 -8.22
N HIS A 70 3.30 -2.61 -8.39
CA HIS A 70 3.88 -1.73 -9.40
C HIS A 70 5.39 -1.55 -9.20
N ALA A 71 5.85 -1.33 -7.97
CA ALA A 71 7.26 -1.13 -7.66
C ALA A 71 8.16 -2.32 -8.09
N ARG A 72 7.64 -3.55 -8.12
CA ARG A 72 8.38 -4.74 -8.61
C ARG A 72 8.78 -4.64 -10.08
N SER A 73 8.04 -3.85 -10.87
CA SER A 73 8.33 -3.63 -12.30
C SER A 73 9.42 -2.56 -12.53
N VAL A 74 9.75 -1.79 -11.49
CA VAL A 74 10.78 -0.74 -11.55
C VAL A 74 12.15 -1.38 -11.26
N PRO A 75 13.20 -1.10 -12.07
CA PRO A 75 14.55 -1.55 -11.76
C PRO A 75 14.96 -1.15 -10.34
N ASN A 76 15.78 -1.97 -9.68
CA ASN A 76 16.22 -1.81 -8.29
C ASN A 76 17.08 -0.54 -8.08
N ASN A 77 16.43 0.61 -8.08
CA ASN A 77 17.01 1.95 -7.96
C ASN A 77 16.21 2.78 -6.95
N ASP A 78 16.61 4.03 -6.77
CA ASP A 78 16.01 4.96 -5.80
C ASP A 78 14.49 5.13 -6.01
N LYS A 79 14.02 5.10 -7.26
CA LYS A 79 12.59 5.26 -7.58
C LYS A 79 11.74 4.10 -7.05
N ARG A 80 12.26 2.86 -7.12
CA ARG A 80 11.58 1.70 -6.53
C ARG A 80 11.42 1.90 -5.01
N LEU A 81 12.50 2.32 -4.34
CA LEU A 81 12.50 2.54 -2.90
C LEU A 81 11.55 3.67 -2.46
N GLU A 82 11.46 4.75 -3.25
CA GLU A 82 10.51 5.84 -3.02
C GLU A 82 9.06 5.35 -3.05
N ILE A 83 8.70 4.52 -4.04
CA ILE A 83 7.34 3.96 -4.16
C ILE A 83 7.04 3.03 -2.98
N GLU A 84 7.97 2.15 -2.62
CA GLU A 84 7.80 1.21 -1.50
C GLU A 84 7.66 1.94 -0.16
N ARG A 85 8.46 2.97 0.09
CA ARG A 85 8.32 3.83 1.27
C ARG A 85 6.97 4.54 1.28
N ALA A 86 6.56 5.12 0.15
CA ALA A 86 5.28 5.80 0.03
C ALA A 86 4.10 4.86 0.32
N ALA A 87 4.18 3.60 -0.13
CA ALA A 87 3.20 2.57 0.18
C ALA A 87 3.22 2.19 1.67
N GLY A 88 4.39 2.01 2.28
CA GLY A 88 4.52 1.66 3.70
C GLY A 88 3.93 2.70 4.66
N GLU A 89 4.03 3.99 4.34
CA GLU A 89 3.38 5.05 5.13
C GLU A 89 1.84 4.96 5.11
N LEU A 90 1.22 4.30 4.13
CA LEU A 90 -0.24 4.12 4.11
C LEU A 90 -0.73 3.24 5.25
N LEU A 91 0.08 2.27 5.68
CA LEU A 91 -0.20 1.43 6.84
C LEU A 91 -0.25 2.27 8.13
N LYS A 92 0.56 3.33 8.21
CA LYS A 92 0.56 4.27 9.35
C LYS A 92 -0.64 5.22 9.34
N LEU A 93 -1.25 5.48 8.18
CA LEU A 93 -2.50 6.26 8.11
C LEU A 93 -3.71 5.44 8.55
N ALA A 94 -3.57 4.13 8.64
CA ALA A 94 -4.60 3.23 9.08
C ALA A 94 -4.53 2.91 10.58
N ALA A 95 -3.32 2.89 11.16
CA ALA A 95 -3.07 2.85 12.60
C ALA A 95 -3.57 4.11 13.32
#